data_AF-E1K2F0-F1
#
_entry.id   AF-E1K2F0-F1
#
_cell.length_a   1.000
_cell.length_b   1.000
_cell.length_c   1.000
_cell.angle_alpha   90.00
_cell.angle_beta   90.00
_cell.angle_gamma   90.00
#
_symmetry.space_group_name_H-M   'P 1'
#
loop_
_entity.id
_entity.type
_entity.pdbx_description
1 polymer ?
#
loop_
_entity_poly.entity_id
_entity_poly.type
_entity_poly.pdbx_seq_one_letter_code
_entity_poly.pdbx_strand_id
1 'polypeptide(L)'
;MPPKRTATAAVGKSLEARRDAARDAAIKELRALRADMATLEAILAGRRKRGDFSLFDVAHGAFEIFRSAAAAFDAEDLLESLADELDSVKAMEFLEKHGATDLVKPAGWHWISPRGEMHFLGKSGETVKAAEKLAALARGGKRGKRAAKTEESAAAEVASTPPDAPSEA
;
A
#
# COMPACT_ATOMS: atom_id res chain seq x y z
N MET A 1 15.52 -20.70 -1.27
CA MET A 1 15.20 -20.13 0.06
C MET A 1 13.73 -19.76 0.12
N PRO A 2 12.91 -20.36 1.00
CA PRO A 2 11.61 -19.80 1.32
C PRO A 2 11.69 -19.15 2.72
N PRO A 3 11.76 -17.80 2.89
CA PRO A 3 11.52 -17.34 4.27
C PRO A 3 11.04 -15.90 4.54
N LYS A 4 10.86 -14.99 3.56
CA LYS A 4 10.55 -13.58 3.92
C LYS A 4 9.08 -13.36 4.26
N ARG A 5 8.15 -13.88 3.44
CA ARG A 5 6.71 -13.58 3.55
C ARG A 5 6.02 -14.23 4.75
N THR A 6 6.45 -15.44 5.13
CA THR A 6 5.91 -16.15 6.31
C THR A 6 6.35 -15.49 7.61
N ALA A 7 7.59 -14.98 7.68
CA ALA A 7 8.09 -14.22 8.81
C ALA A 7 7.34 -12.88 8.96
N THR A 8 7.16 -12.11 7.87
CA THR A 8 6.41 -10.84 7.91
C THR A 8 4.95 -11.03 8.34
N ALA A 9 4.28 -12.08 7.85
CA ALA A 9 2.91 -12.38 8.25
C ALA A 9 2.80 -12.81 9.73
N ALA A 10 3.79 -13.52 10.26
CA ALA A 10 3.84 -13.87 11.67
C ALA A 10 4.08 -12.65 12.58
N VAL A 11 4.96 -11.73 12.15
CA VAL A 11 5.22 -10.46 12.84
C VAL A 11 3.95 -9.58 12.84
N GLY A 12 3.28 -9.44 11.70
CA GLY A 12 2.03 -8.68 11.59
C GLY A 12 0.95 -9.20 12.54
N LYS A 13 0.71 -10.51 12.56
CA LYS A 13 -0.24 -11.14 13.50
C LYS A 13 0.14 -10.92 14.96
N SER A 14 1.42 -10.98 15.29
CA SER A 14 1.89 -10.72 16.65
C SER A 14 1.67 -9.26 17.06
N LEU A 15 1.84 -8.32 16.14
CA LEU A 15 1.60 -6.89 16.40
C LEU A 15 0.10 -6.60 16.54
N GLU A 16 -0.75 -7.20 15.70
CA GLU A 16 -2.21 -7.10 15.83
C GLU A 16 -2.67 -7.60 17.21
N ALA A 17 -2.21 -8.78 17.63
CA ALA A 17 -2.55 -9.32 18.95
C ALA A 17 -2.06 -8.42 20.10
N ARG A 18 -0.87 -7.81 19.96
CA ARG A 18 -0.32 -6.88 20.95
C ARG A 18 -1.14 -5.59 21.02
N ARG A 19 -1.51 -5.02 19.87
CA ARG A 19 -2.39 -3.84 19.78
C ARG A 19 -3.71 -4.10 20.46
N ASP A 20 -4.35 -5.22 20.14
CA ASP A 20 -5.68 -5.56 20.66
C ASP A 20 -5.63 -5.78 22.18
N ALA A 21 -4.62 -6.50 22.68
CA ALA A 21 -4.41 -6.67 24.11
C ALA A 21 -4.14 -5.34 24.84
N ALA A 22 -3.35 -4.45 24.24
CA ALA A 22 -3.07 -3.13 24.82
C ALA A 22 -4.32 -2.24 24.83
N ARG A 23 -5.13 -2.29 23.78
CA ARG A 23 -6.41 -1.58 23.69
C ARG A 23 -7.41 -2.08 24.72
N ASP A 24 -7.56 -3.39 24.87
CA ASP A 24 -8.45 -3.99 25.87
C ASP A 24 -8.02 -3.62 27.30
N ALA A 25 -6.72 -3.62 27.58
CA ALA A 25 -6.16 -3.15 28.84
C ALA A 25 -6.49 -1.67 29.07
N ALA A 26 -6.25 -0.79 28.10
CA ALA A 26 -6.55 0.63 28.21
C ALA A 26 -8.04 0.89 28.47
N ILE A 27 -8.94 0.17 27.79
CA ILE A 27 -10.40 0.29 27.99
C ILE A 27 -10.80 -0.18 29.38
N LYS A 28 -10.21 -1.27 29.88
CA LYS A 28 -10.46 -1.77 31.23
C LYS A 28 -10.05 -0.74 32.27
N GLU A 29 -8.84 -0.20 32.17
CA GLU A 29 -8.35 0.83 33.11
C GLU A 29 -9.17 2.12 33.02
N LEU A 30 -9.61 2.52 31.81
CA LEU A 30 -10.51 3.67 31.64
C LEU A 30 -11.85 3.49 32.36
N ARG A 31 -12.40 2.27 32.36
CA ARG A 31 -13.65 1.96 33.08
C ARG A 31 -13.43 2.01 34.59
N ALA A 32 -12.31 1.47 35.08
CA ALA A 32 -11.95 1.54 36.50
C ALA A 32 -11.76 2.98 36.96
N LEU A 33 -10.95 3.77 36.24
CA LEU A 33 -10.70 5.18 36.55
C LEU A 33 -11.99 6.01 36.58
N ARG A 34 -12.94 5.76 35.67
CA ARG A 34 -14.25 6.44 35.71
C ARG A 34 -15.01 6.17 37.01
N ALA A 35 -14.95 4.95 37.53
CA ALA A 35 -15.57 4.61 38.81
C ALA A 35 -14.86 5.29 39.99
N ASP A 36 -13.53 5.37 39.95
CA ASP A 36 -12.73 6.05 40.96
C ASP A 36 -12.99 7.56 40.95
N MET A 37 -13.08 8.17 39.77
CA MET A 37 -13.43 9.58 39.61
C MET A 37 -14.85 9.88 40.10
N ALA A 38 -15.84 9.03 39.82
CA ALA A 38 -17.20 9.20 40.33
C ALA A 38 -17.22 9.10 41.87
N THR A 39 -16.41 8.21 42.45
CA THR A 39 -16.26 8.11 43.90
C THR A 39 -15.62 9.35 44.49
N LEU A 40 -14.52 9.84 43.89
CA LEU A 40 -13.85 11.07 44.29
C LEU A 40 -14.82 12.26 44.23
N GLU A 41 -15.60 12.39 43.16
CA GLU A 41 -16.59 13.46 43.01
C GLU A 41 -17.63 13.41 44.13
N ALA A 42 -18.17 12.23 44.46
CA ALA A 42 -19.13 12.08 45.56
C ALA A 42 -18.53 12.44 46.92
N ILE A 43 -17.23 12.14 47.14
CA ILE A 43 -16.51 12.52 48.36
C ILE A 43 -16.35 14.04 48.44
N LEU A 44 -15.89 14.67 47.36
CA LEU A 44 -15.66 16.12 47.31
C LEU A 44 -16.97 16.92 47.40
N ALA A 45 -18.06 16.37 46.88
CA ALA A 45 -19.39 16.96 47.01
C ALA A 45 -20.06 16.71 48.38
N GLY A 46 -19.39 16.01 49.30
CA GLY A 46 -19.93 15.69 50.63
C GLY A 46 -21.04 14.63 50.63
N ARG A 47 -21.35 14.02 49.48
CA ARG A 47 -22.37 12.97 49.33
C ARG A 47 -21.89 11.61 49.83
N ARG A 48 -20.57 11.44 49.99
CA ARG A 48 -19.91 10.23 50.51
C ARG A 48 -18.78 10.62 51.47
N LYS A 49 -18.55 9.83 52.52
CA LYS A 49 -17.36 9.99 53.38
C LYS A 49 -16.14 9.39 52.67
N ARG A 50 -14.96 9.99 52.86
CA ARG A 50 -13.70 9.54 52.23
C ARG A 50 -13.39 8.06 52.48
N GLY A 51 -13.55 7.58 53.71
CA GLY A 51 -13.15 6.21 54.08
C GLY A 51 -11.70 5.93 53.67
N ASP A 52 -11.46 4.75 53.10
CA ASP A 52 -10.14 4.29 52.63
C ASP A 52 -9.82 4.72 51.20
N PHE A 53 -10.57 5.68 50.63
CA PHE A 53 -10.32 6.14 49.26
C PHE A 53 -8.95 6.81 49.11
N SER A 54 -8.15 6.32 48.16
CA SER A 54 -6.82 6.83 47.85
C SER A 54 -6.82 7.65 46.56
N LEU A 55 -6.24 8.86 46.62
CA LEU A 55 -5.98 9.67 45.42
C LEU A 55 -4.92 9.02 44.52
N PHE A 56 -4.10 8.12 45.08
CA PHE A 56 -3.11 7.37 44.31
C PHE A 56 -3.79 6.47 43.27
N ASP A 57 -4.96 5.89 43.57
CA ASP A 57 -5.67 5.01 42.64
C ASP A 57 -6.09 5.78 41.37
N VAL A 58 -6.51 7.04 41.52
CA VAL A 58 -6.85 7.93 40.40
C VAL A 58 -5.61 8.24 39.56
N ALA A 59 -4.50 8.62 40.19
CA ALA A 59 -3.26 8.94 39.48
C ALA A 59 -2.66 7.71 38.78
N HIS A 60 -2.66 6.56 39.45
CA HIS A 60 -2.18 5.29 38.93
C HIS A 60 -3.06 4.80 37.77
N GLY A 61 -4.38 4.87 37.91
CA GLY A 61 -5.30 4.53 36.81
C GLY A 61 -5.08 5.39 35.57
N ALA A 62 -4.87 6.70 35.74
CA ALA A 62 -4.54 7.59 34.62
C ALA A 62 -3.20 7.21 33.95
N PHE A 63 -2.19 6.85 34.73
CA PHE A 63 -0.90 6.40 34.22
C PHE A 63 -0.99 5.07 33.46
N GLU A 64 -1.73 4.10 33.97
CA GLU A 64 -1.89 2.79 33.32
C GLU A 64 -2.67 2.90 32.00
N ILE A 65 -3.64 3.82 31.91
CA ILE A 65 -4.30 4.17 30.66
C ILE A 65 -3.29 4.72 29.67
N PHE A 66 -2.46 5.69 30.07
CA PHE A 66 -1.43 6.25 29.20
C PHE A 66 -0.49 5.14 28.69
N ARG A 67 0.04 4.31 29.58
CA ARG A 67 0.96 3.22 29.24
C ARG A 67 0.34 2.25 28.23
N SER A 68 -0.91 1.85 28.44
CA SER A 68 -1.59 0.87 27.59
C SER A 68 -2.03 1.47 26.26
N ALA A 69 -2.52 2.71 26.25
CA ALA A 69 -2.92 3.41 25.04
C ALA A 69 -1.73 3.75 24.15
N ALA A 70 -0.62 4.23 24.72
CA ALA A 70 0.61 4.48 23.97
C ALA A 70 1.11 3.19 23.29
N ALA A 71 1.14 2.07 24.01
CA ALA A 71 1.52 0.78 23.44
C ALA A 71 0.58 0.31 22.31
N ALA A 72 -0.71 0.67 22.35
CA ALA A 72 -1.65 0.37 21.29
C ALA A 72 -1.39 1.22 20.04
N PHE A 73 -1.15 2.53 20.20
CA PHE A 73 -0.83 3.44 19.10
C PHE A 73 0.51 3.10 18.44
N ASP A 74 1.55 2.82 19.23
CA ASP A 74 2.84 2.38 18.69
C ASP A 74 2.71 1.11 17.84
N ALA A 75 1.84 0.18 18.26
CA ALA A 75 1.59 -1.03 17.49
C ALA A 75 0.79 -0.76 16.19
N GLU A 76 -0.10 0.23 16.18
CA GLU A 76 -0.80 0.69 14.99
C GLU A 76 0.17 1.31 13.98
N ASP A 77 1.03 2.22 14.42
CA ASP A 77 2.04 2.89 13.58
C ASP A 77 3.01 1.87 12.94
N LEU A 78 3.41 0.86 13.71
CA LEU A 78 4.25 -0.24 13.21
C LEU A 78 3.53 -1.11 12.18
N LEU A 79 2.23 -1.37 12.37
CA LEU A 79 1.44 -2.14 11.41
C LEU A 79 1.25 -1.39 10.10
N GLU A 80 1.01 -0.08 10.15
CA GLU A 80 0.93 0.78 8.96
C GLU A 80 2.25 0.78 8.20
N SER A 81 3.37 0.99 8.91
CA SER A 81 4.71 0.95 8.32
C SER A 81 5.02 -0.40 7.66
N LEU A 82 4.61 -1.51 8.29
CA LEU A 82 4.77 -2.85 7.71
C LEU A 82 3.93 -3.07 6.46
N ALA A 83 2.74 -2.47 6.39
CA ALA A 83 1.87 -2.56 5.21
C ALA A 83 2.49 -1.83 4.01
N ASP A 84 2.98 -0.61 4.22
CA ASP A 84 3.66 0.18 3.19
C ASP A 84 4.90 -0.51 2.64
N GLU A 85 5.75 -1.04 3.54
CA GLU A 85 6.93 -1.80 3.15
C GLU A 85 6.56 -3.07 2.38
N LEU A 86 5.51 -3.78 2.80
CA LEU A 86 5.05 -4.97 2.11
C LEU A 86 4.56 -4.64 0.68
N ASP A 87 3.87 -3.53 0.49
CA ASP A 87 3.41 -3.09 -0.82
C ASP A 87 4.56 -2.61 -1.72
N SER A 88 5.56 -1.92 -1.15
CA SER A 88 6.81 -1.59 -1.83
C SER A 88 7.55 -2.84 -2.32
N VAL A 89 7.69 -3.86 -1.45
CA VAL A 89 8.33 -5.13 -1.81
C VAL A 89 7.56 -5.87 -2.91
N LYS A 90 6.22 -5.95 -2.82
CA LYS A 90 5.40 -6.55 -3.89
C LYS A 90 5.57 -5.82 -5.22
N ALA A 91 5.62 -4.49 -5.19
CA ALA A 91 5.81 -3.67 -6.39
C ALA A 91 7.20 -3.90 -7.01
N MET A 92 8.25 -4.00 -6.19
CA MET A 92 9.60 -4.33 -6.63
C MET A 92 9.65 -5.73 -7.26
N GLU A 93 9.12 -6.75 -6.58
CA GLU A 93 9.04 -8.12 -7.12
C GLU A 93 8.27 -8.16 -8.45
N PHE A 94 7.19 -7.36 -8.57
CA PHE A 94 6.43 -7.25 -9.81
C PHE A 94 7.27 -6.65 -10.94
N LEU A 95 7.98 -5.56 -10.69
CA LEU A 95 8.85 -4.90 -11.66
C LEU A 95 9.94 -5.84 -12.15
N GLU A 96 10.68 -6.45 -11.23
CA GLU A 96 11.76 -7.40 -11.54
C GLU A 96 11.25 -8.59 -12.36
N LYS A 97 10.12 -9.17 -11.96
CA LYS A 97 9.50 -10.30 -12.67
C LYS A 97 9.10 -9.95 -14.11
N HIS A 98 8.76 -8.70 -14.39
CA HIS A 98 8.40 -8.23 -15.72
C HIS A 98 9.59 -7.63 -16.49
N GLY A 99 10.80 -7.76 -15.96
CA GLY A 99 12.03 -7.31 -16.63
C GLY A 99 12.25 -5.80 -16.56
N ALA A 100 11.58 -5.11 -15.65
CA ALA A 100 11.91 -3.73 -15.35
C ALA A 100 13.16 -3.66 -14.45
N THR A 101 13.95 -2.62 -14.63
CA THR A 101 15.24 -2.42 -13.94
C THR A 101 15.33 -0.99 -13.44
N ASP A 102 15.87 -0.81 -12.22
CA ASP A 102 16.22 0.51 -11.70
C ASP A 102 17.61 0.87 -12.22
N LEU A 103 17.66 1.82 -13.15
CA LEU A 103 18.88 2.23 -13.81
C LEU A 103 19.47 3.46 -13.10
N VAL A 104 20.80 3.54 -13.06
CA VAL A 104 21.51 4.74 -12.57
C VAL A 104 21.52 5.83 -13.65
N LYS A 105 21.54 5.44 -14.93
CA LYS A 105 21.50 6.33 -16.10
C LYS A 105 20.72 5.66 -17.24
N PRO A 106 19.65 6.27 -17.77
CA PRO A 106 18.85 7.33 -17.14
C PRO A 106 18.34 6.89 -15.76
N ALA A 107 18.34 7.80 -14.77
CA ALA A 107 18.02 7.44 -13.39
C ALA A 107 16.55 7.02 -13.22
N GLY A 108 16.32 5.90 -12.53
CA GLY A 108 14.99 5.40 -12.17
C GLY A 108 14.60 4.08 -12.84
N TRP A 109 13.35 3.68 -12.61
CA TRP A 109 12.78 2.45 -13.14
C TRP A 109 12.52 2.55 -14.63
N HIS A 110 13.01 1.57 -15.38
CA HIS A 110 12.83 1.47 -16.83
C HIS A 110 12.41 0.06 -17.22
N TRP A 111 11.64 -0.05 -18.29
CA TRP A 111 11.23 -1.32 -18.88
C TRP A 111 11.39 -1.28 -20.39
N ILE A 112 11.94 -2.35 -20.96
CA ILE A 112 12.08 -2.51 -22.41
C ILE A 112 10.92 -3.37 -22.90
N SER A 113 10.08 -2.81 -23.76
CA SER A 113 8.93 -3.54 -24.31
C SER A 113 9.39 -4.68 -25.23
N PRO A 114 8.53 -5.66 -25.55
CA PRO A 114 8.85 -6.70 -26.53
C PRO A 114 9.20 -6.18 -27.94
N ARG A 115 8.88 -4.91 -28.23
CA ARG A 115 9.25 -4.22 -29.47
C ARG A 115 10.62 -3.53 -29.40
N GLY A 116 11.31 -3.61 -28.27
CA GLY A 116 12.61 -2.97 -28.04
C GLY A 116 12.53 -1.50 -27.60
N GLU A 117 11.33 -0.96 -27.33
CA GLU A 117 11.17 0.43 -26.88
C GLU A 117 11.42 0.54 -25.37
N MET A 118 12.28 1.48 -24.96
CA MET A 118 12.54 1.77 -23.55
C MET A 118 11.49 2.74 -22.99
N HIS A 119 10.80 2.33 -21.92
CA HIS A 119 9.83 3.14 -21.21
C HIS A 119 10.34 3.51 -19.82
N PHE A 120 10.35 4.81 -19.50
CA PHE A 120 10.55 5.29 -18.14
C PHE A 120 9.30 5.05 -17.30
N LEU A 121 9.43 4.35 -16.19
CA LEU A 121 8.34 3.97 -15.31
C LEU A 121 8.18 4.90 -14.09
N GLY A 122 9.28 5.46 -13.58
CA GLY A 122 9.26 6.36 -12.42
C GLY A 122 10.65 6.51 -11.81
N LYS A 123 10.81 7.43 -10.85
CA LYS A 123 12.08 7.60 -10.12
C LYS A 123 12.36 6.37 -9.26
N SER A 124 13.63 6.14 -8.86
CA SER A 124 14.04 4.96 -8.08
C SER A 124 13.22 4.75 -6.78
N GLY A 125 12.82 5.82 -6.10
CA GLY A 125 11.98 5.77 -4.89
C GLY A 125 10.47 5.61 -5.14
N GLU A 126 10.01 5.58 -6.40
CA GLU A 126 8.60 5.52 -6.77
C GLU A 126 8.17 4.11 -7.21
N THR A 127 8.66 3.07 -6.51
CA THR A 127 8.50 1.66 -6.88
C THR A 127 7.05 1.25 -7.13
N VAL A 128 6.11 1.67 -6.26
CA VAL A 128 4.68 1.35 -6.41
C VAL A 128 4.09 1.97 -7.68
N LYS A 129 4.36 3.26 -7.92
CA LYS A 129 3.90 3.98 -9.13
C LYS A 129 4.53 3.41 -10.40
N ALA A 130 5.80 3.01 -10.35
CA ALA A 130 6.48 2.37 -11.46
C ALA A 130 5.83 1.03 -11.82
N ALA A 131 5.47 0.22 -10.81
CA ALA A 131 4.77 -1.06 -11.01
C ALA A 131 3.38 -0.86 -11.63
N GLU A 132 2.61 0.13 -11.16
CA GLU A 132 1.31 0.48 -11.74
C GLU A 132 1.43 0.90 -13.22
N LYS A 133 2.42 1.74 -13.53
CA LYS A 133 2.67 2.20 -14.91
C LYS A 133 3.07 1.04 -15.82
N LEU A 134 3.91 0.11 -15.34
CA LEU A 134 4.24 -1.09 -16.08
C LEU A 134 3.03 -1.99 -16.31
N ALA A 135 2.18 -2.18 -15.30
CA ALA A 135 0.95 -2.96 -15.44
C ALA A 135 -0.01 -2.37 -16.49
N ALA A 136 -0.10 -1.03 -16.58
CA ALA A 136 -0.88 -0.35 -17.61
C ALA A 136 -0.31 -0.58 -19.02
N LEU A 137 1.02 -0.44 -19.19
CA LEU A 137 1.70 -0.65 -20.47
C LEU A 137 1.61 -2.10 -20.96
N ALA A 138 1.81 -3.06 -20.06
CA ALA A 138 1.72 -4.50 -20.37
C ALA A 138 0.30 -4.92 -20.81
N ARG A 139 -0.75 -4.28 -20.28
CA ARG A 139 -2.14 -4.50 -20.70
C ARG A 139 -2.46 -3.84 -22.04
N GLY A 140 -1.89 -2.67 -22.33
CA GLY A 140 -2.10 -1.92 -23.57
C GLY A 140 -1.57 -2.62 -24.83
N GLY A 141 -0.49 -3.40 -24.71
CA GLY A 141 0.12 -4.15 -25.82
C GLY A 141 -0.81 -5.17 -26.50
N LYS A 142 -1.86 -5.65 -25.83
CA LYS A 142 -2.84 -6.58 -26.41
C LYS A 142 -3.88 -5.92 -27.32
N ARG A 143 -4.12 -4.59 -27.23
CA ARG A 143 -5.08 -3.89 -28.12
C ARG A 143 -4.51 -3.57 -29.50
N GLY A 144 -3.18 -3.46 -29.64
CA GLY A 144 -2.54 -3.10 -30.90
C GLY A 144 -2.53 -4.19 -31.98
N LYS A 145 -2.79 -5.47 -31.63
CA LYS A 145 -2.75 -6.57 -32.61
C LYS A 145 -4.04 -6.74 -33.43
N ARG A 146 -5.10 -5.97 -33.12
CA ARG A 146 -6.39 -6.07 -33.82
C ARG A 146 -6.61 -4.97 -34.86
N ALA A 147 -5.84 -3.89 -34.83
CA ALA A 147 -5.92 -2.80 -35.81
C ALA A 147 -4.99 -3.01 -37.03
N ALA A 148 -3.89 -3.74 -36.87
CA ALA A 148 -2.94 -3.99 -37.96
C ALA A 148 -3.41 -5.01 -39.01
N LYS A 149 -4.60 -5.62 -38.87
CA LYS A 149 -5.17 -6.54 -39.88
C LYS A 149 -6.25 -5.89 -40.75
N THR A 150 -6.48 -4.58 -40.62
CA THR A 150 -7.52 -3.88 -41.40
C THR A 150 -6.93 -2.94 -42.46
N GLU A 151 -5.67 -2.52 -42.35
CA GLU A 151 -5.06 -1.61 -43.34
C GLU A 151 -4.34 -2.33 -44.50
N GLU A 152 -4.02 -3.62 -44.39
CA GLU A 152 -3.35 -4.37 -45.48
C GLU A 152 -4.34 -4.91 -46.54
N SER A 153 -5.65 -4.69 -46.37
CA SER A 153 -6.68 -5.10 -47.35
C SER A 153 -7.25 -3.95 -48.18
N ALA A 154 -6.83 -2.70 -47.96
CA ALA A 154 -7.37 -1.53 -48.66
C ALA A 154 -6.41 -0.91 -49.69
N ALA A 155 -5.19 -1.41 -49.83
CA ALA A 155 -4.18 -0.87 -50.76
C ALA A 155 -4.03 -1.68 -52.07
N ALA A 156 -4.83 -2.72 -52.29
CA ALA A 156 -4.68 -3.63 -53.44
C ALA A 156 -5.63 -3.36 -54.62
N GLU A 157 -6.39 -2.25 -54.63
CA GLU A 157 -7.42 -2.03 -55.67
C GLU A 157 -7.34 -0.66 -56.38
N VAL A 158 -6.14 -0.11 -56.60
CA VAL A 158 -5.98 0.99 -57.58
C VAL A 158 -4.61 0.90 -58.29
N ALA A 159 -4.34 -0.18 -59.00
CA ALA A 159 -3.17 -0.25 -59.89
C ALA A 159 -3.31 -1.33 -60.97
N SER A 160 -4.24 -1.18 -61.92
CA SER A 160 -4.14 -1.90 -63.20
C SER A 160 -5.00 -1.31 -64.32
N THR A 161 -4.50 -0.27 -64.98
CA THR A 161 -4.72 -0.12 -66.44
C THR A 161 -3.56 0.65 -67.08
N PRO A 162 -2.71 -0.01 -67.89
CA PRO A 162 -1.74 0.65 -68.78
C PRO A 162 -2.26 0.58 -70.26
N PRO A 163 -1.53 1.04 -71.29
CA PRO A 163 -1.80 2.32 -71.97
C PRO A 163 -1.96 2.24 -73.52
N ASP A 164 -2.43 3.36 -74.09
CA ASP A 164 -2.19 3.98 -75.42
C ASP A 164 -2.34 3.27 -76.81
N ALA A 165 -3.28 3.84 -77.60
CA ALA A 165 -3.18 4.43 -78.98
C ALA A 165 -2.86 3.55 -80.22
N PRO A 166 -2.97 4.02 -81.51
CA PRO A 166 -3.56 5.24 -82.14
C PRO A 166 -4.40 4.97 -83.44
N SER A 167 -4.63 6.02 -84.27
CA SER A 167 -5.01 6.06 -85.72
C SER A 167 -6.50 6.25 -86.06
N GLU A 168 -6.98 7.03 -87.04
CA GLU A 168 -6.47 8.08 -87.95
C GLU A 168 -7.70 8.69 -88.68
N ALA A 169 -7.52 9.91 -89.19
CA ALA A 169 -8.20 10.57 -90.34
C ALA A 169 -9.69 10.90 -90.28
#